data_AF-A0A1H7BSB2-F1
#
_entry.id   AF-A0A1H7BSB2-F1
#
_cell.length_a   1.000
_cell.length_b   1.000
_cell.length_c   1.000
_cell.angle_alpha   90.00
_cell.angle_beta   90.00
_cell.angle_gamma   90.00
#
_symmetry.space_group_name_H-M   'P 1'
#
loop_
_entity.id
_entity.type
_entity.pdbx_description
1 polymer ?
#
loop_
_entity_poly.entity_id
_entity_poly.type
_entity_poly.pdbx_seq_one_letter_code
_entity_poly.pdbx_strand_id
1 'polypeptide(L)' 'MMAFLKSDLFLRFLGGFAIGAVGMVMLQPEEPPMFGSTAVAATQSHGAAL' A
#
# COMPACT_ATOMS: atom_id res chain seq x y z
N MET A 1 21.79 -14.31 -5.45
CA MET A 1 20.66 -13.47 -5.91
C MET A 1 19.61 -14.25 -6.70
N MET A 2 19.97 -15.23 -7.54
CA MET A 2 19.01 -16.06 -8.30
C MET A 2 18.00 -16.86 -7.44
N ALA A 3 18.39 -17.29 -6.24
CA ALA A 3 17.52 -18.05 -5.34
C ALA A 3 16.35 -17.22 -4.80
N PHE A 4 16.59 -15.93 -4.52
CA PHE A 4 15.54 -15.01 -4.10
C PHE A 4 14.53 -14.73 -5.21
N LEU A 5 15.02 -14.60 -6.45
CA LEU A 5 14.18 -14.41 -7.64
C LEU A 5 13.27 -15.61 -7.96
N LYS A 6 13.59 -16.79 -7.43
CA LYS A 6 12.78 -18.02 -7.54
C LYS A 6 11.89 -18.26 -6.32
N SER A 7 11.93 -17.39 -5.31
CA SER A 7 11.10 -17.53 -4.12
C SER A 7 9.63 -17.30 -4.45
N ASP A 8 8.77 -18.22 -4.02
CA ASP A 8 7.31 -18.10 -4.14
C ASP A 8 6.81 -16.81 -3.49
N LEU A 9 7.35 -16.46 -2.31
CA LEU A 9 7.01 -15.23 -1.60
C LEU A 9 7.39 -13.99 -2.40
N PHE A 10 8.59 -13.98 -2.99
CA PHE A 10 9.05 -12.85 -3.77
C PHE A 10 8.23 -12.68 -5.05
N LEU A 11 7.90 -13.77 -5.75
CA LEU A 11 7.11 -13.72 -6.97
C LEU A 11 5.67 -13.27 -6.71
N ARG A 12 5.06 -13.71 -5.60
CA ARG A 12 3.72 -13.26 -5.19
C ARG A 12 3.72 -11.79 -4.77
N PHE A 13 4.74 -11.38 -4.03
CA PHE A 13 4.96 -9.97 -3.71
C PHE A 13 5.12 -9.13 -4.98
N LEU A 14 5.99 -9.55 -5.91
CA LEU A 14 6.26 -8.83 -7.15
C LEU A 14 5.01 -8.74 -8.04
N GLY A 15 4.23 -9.82 -8.14
CA GLY A 15 2.96 -9.82 -8.86
C GLY A 15 1.95 -8.86 -8.25
N GLY A 16 1.75 -8.92 -6.92
CA GLY A 16 0.86 -8.00 -6.21
C GLY A 16 1.32 -6.54 -6.32
N PHE A 17 2.62 -6.29 -6.22
CA PHE A 17 3.23 -4.98 -6.40
C PHE A 17 2.98 -4.44 -7.81
N ALA A 18 3.20 -5.24 -8.86
CA ALA A 18 2.96 -4.83 -10.24
C ALA A 18 1.48 -4.47 -10.48
N ILE A 19 0.55 -5.28 -9.98
CA ILE A 19 -0.89 -4.99 -10.05
C ILE A 19 -1.21 -3.68 -9.30
N GLY A 20 -0.68 -3.50 -8.09
CA GLY A 20 -0.88 -2.30 -7.29
C GLY A 20 -0.34 -1.04 -7.96
N ALA A 21 0.85 -1.12 -8.58
CA ALA A 21 1.44 0.00 -9.30
C ALA A 21 0.60 0.41 -10.51
N VAL A 22 0.12 -0.57 -11.30
CA VAL A 22 -0.78 -0.29 -12.43
C VAL A 22 -2.08 0.34 -11.94
N GLY A 23 -2.67 -0.17 -10.86
CA GLY A 23 -3.87 0.41 -10.25
C GLY A 23 -3.64 1.87 -9.82
N MET A 24 -2.51 2.15 -9.17
CA MET A 24 -2.17 3.52 -8.76
C MET A 24 -2.01 4.47 -9.93
N VAL A 25 -1.51 4.02 -11.09
CA VAL A 25 -1.34 4.85 -12.29
C VAL A 25 -2.66 5.01 -13.06
N MET A 26 -3.40 3.93 -13.25
CA MET A 26 -4.65 3.94 -14.04
C MET A 26 -5.80 4.61 -13.29
N LEU A 27 -5.78 4.59 -11.95
CA LEU A 27 -6.80 5.18 -11.10
C LEU A 27 -6.33 6.50 -10.47
N GLN A 28 -5.31 7.16 -11.06
CA GLN A 28 -4.98 8.51 -10.61
C GLN A 28 -6.19 9.41 -10.84
N PRO A 29 -6.70 10.08 -9.80
CA PRO A 29 -7.77 11.04 -9.99
C PRO A 29 -7.25 12.20 -10.86
N GLU A 30 -8.01 12.58 -11.89
CA GLU A 30 -7.62 13.67 -12.80
C GLU A 30 -7.59 15.03 -12.10
N GLU A 31 -8.42 15.18 -11.08
CA GLU A 31 -8.36 16.31 -10.16
C GLU A 31 -7.49 15.93 -8.95
N PRO A 32 -6.62 16.85 -8.47
CA PRO A 32 -5.88 16.62 -7.24
C PRO A 32 -6.88 16.20 -6.16
N PRO A 33 -6.62 15.12 -5.39
CA PRO A 33 -7.43 14.82 -4.24
C PRO A 33 -7.54 16.11 -3.43
N MET A 34 -8.75 16.59 -3.17
CA MET A 34 -8.92 17.73 -2.28
C MET A 34 -8.43 17.27 -0.90
N PHE A 35 -7.13 17.43 -0.65
CA PHE A 35 -6.46 17.17 0.61
C PHE A 35 -6.92 18.22 1.62
N GLY A 36 -8.21 18.22 1.96
CA GLY A 36 -8.77 19.01 3.04
C GLY A 36 -8.53 18.35 4.41
N SER A 37 -8.15 17.08 4.43
CA SER A 37 -7.85 16.36 5.66
C SER A 37 -6.63 15.48 5.44
N THR A 38 -5.51 15.87 6.05
CA THR A 38 -4.33 15.02 6.19
C THR A 38 -4.79 13.67 6.74
N ALA A 39 -4.53 12.58 6.01
CA ALA A 39 -4.84 11.24 6.49
C ALA A 39 -3.95 10.94 7.72
N VAL A 40 -4.48 11.21 8.92
CA VAL A 40 -3.85 10.82 10.18
C VAL A 40 -4.07 9.32 10.33
N ALA A 41 -2.98 8.54 10.33
CA ALA A 41 -3.06 7.14 10.71
C ALA A 41 -3.60 7.07 12.15
N ALA A 42 -4.83 6.60 12.32
CA ALA A 42 -5.41 6.40 13.64
C ALA A 42 -4.60 5.33 14.37
N THR A 43 -3.71 5.76 15.27
CA THR A 43 -3.10 4.86 16.25
C THR A 43 -4.22 4.44 17.19
N GLN A 44 -4.52 3.14 17.26
CA GLN A 44 -5.40 2.65 18.32
C GLN A 44 -4.69 2.89 19.66
N SER A 45 -5.06 3.95 20.38
CA SER A 45 -4.78 4.02 21.81
C SER A 45 -5.74 3.03 22.47
N HIS A 46 -5.24 1.83 22.76
CA HIS A 46 -5.90 0.90 23.67
C HIS A 46 -5.99 1.62 25.03
N GLY A 47 -7.13 2.25 25.29
CA GLY A 47 -7.40 2.95 26.53
C GLY A 47 -7.28 1.97 27.67
N ALA A 48 -6.22 2.13 28.46
CA ALA A 48 -6.11 1.60 29.80
C ALA A 48 -7.25 2.20 30.63
N ALA A 49 -8.36 1.48 30.74
CA ALA A 49 -9.41 1.73 31.71
C ALA A 49 -9.09 0.92 32.96
N LEU A 50 -8.52 1.60 33.95
CA LEU A 50 -8.67 1.26 35.37
C LEU A 50 -9.83 2.09 35.92
#